data_AF-A0A7S1JCH3-F1
#
_entry.id   AF-A0A7S1JCH3-F1
#
_cell.length_a   1.000
_cell.length_b   1.000
_cell.length_c   1.000
_cell.angle_alpha   90.00
_cell.angle_beta   90.00
_cell.angle_gamma   90.00
#
_symmetry.space_group_name_H-M   'P 1'
#
loop_
_entity.id
_entity.type
_entity.pdbx_description
1 polymer ?
#
loop_
_entity_poly.entity_id
_entity_poly.type
_entity_poly.pdbx_seq_one_letter_code
_entity_poly.pdbx_strand_id
1 'polypeptide(L)'
;MFSRLLRSPVIKGSILQVRGRVFSSEPVIKYQLKCSVGFLPHPLKKPYGEDAYFICEESGAVGVADGSSTVCIAILNGDVVDVCNLGDSGFMLVRNGEIVHMSKEQTHGFNYPFQLGVESMDTPIDADLTQHTVTEGDILVLATDGVFDNLFQEQILELLQNAKEDDISTLGPRLADLASDMASDRTWTSPYALKCHSMLGIAHSGGKMDDITAVVGRICAI
;
A
#
# COMPACT_ATOMS: atom_id res chain seq x y z
N MET A 1 20.30 28.36 -38.19
CA MET A 1 21.22 27.34 -38.73
C MET A 1 20.96 26.07 -37.93
N PHE A 2 20.40 25.04 -38.58
CA PHE A 2 20.18 23.64 -38.15
C PHE A 2 19.38 23.41 -36.84
N SER A 3 18.11 23.00 -36.83
CA SER A 3 17.46 21.78 -37.35
C SER A 3 18.05 20.45 -36.84
N ARG A 4 17.38 19.82 -35.87
CA ARG A 4 17.22 18.36 -35.64
C ARG A 4 16.39 18.21 -34.33
N LEU A 5 15.06 18.07 -34.36
CA LEU A 5 14.31 16.90 -34.80
C LEU A 5 14.89 15.60 -34.24
N LEU A 6 14.66 15.37 -32.94
CA LEU A 6 14.52 14.02 -32.40
C LEU A 6 13.03 13.81 -32.10
N ARG A 7 12.32 13.41 -33.16
CA ARG A 7 11.08 12.65 -33.01
C ARG A 7 11.48 11.33 -32.34
N SER A 8 11.21 11.19 -31.05
CA SER A 8 11.06 9.85 -30.47
C SER A 8 9.74 9.29 -31.01
N PRO A 9 9.69 8.00 -31.40
CA PRO A 9 8.54 7.44 -32.08
C PRO A 9 7.31 7.55 -31.18
N VAL A 10 6.23 8.10 -31.73
CA VAL A 10 4.89 7.87 -31.18
C VAL A 10 4.70 6.36 -31.23
N ILE A 11 4.86 5.69 -30.09
CA ILE A 11 4.37 4.33 -29.93
C ILE A 11 2.86 4.47 -29.82
N LYS A 12 2.20 4.42 -30.99
CA LYS A 12 0.77 4.10 -31.06
C LYS A 12 0.60 2.73 -30.43
N GLY A 13 -0.32 2.64 -29.46
CA GLY A 13 -0.90 1.43 -28.89
C GLY A 13 -0.07 0.16 -29.04
N SER A 14 0.61 -0.24 -27.98
CA SER A 14 1.13 -1.59 -27.87
C SER A 14 0.79 -2.15 -26.51
N ILE A 15 -0.24 -2.99 -26.54
CA ILE A 15 -0.60 -4.04 -25.58
C ILE A 15 0.66 -4.60 -24.91
N LEU A 16 0.76 -4.46 -23.59
CA LEU A 16 1.78 -5.15 -22.81
C LEU A 16 1.37 -6.62 -22.70
N GLN A 17 1.97 -7.48 -23.52
CA GLN A 17 1.76 -8.92 -23.48
C GLN A 17 2.82 -9.56 -22.58
N VAL A 18 2.46 -9.88 -21.35
CA VAL A 18 3.26 -10.74 -20.46
C VAL A 18 2.52 -12.07 -20.33
N ARG A 19 3.14 -13.17 -20.78
CA ARG A 19 2.66 -14.57 -20.65
C ARG A 19 1.34 -14.91 -21.38
N GLY A 20 1.12 -14.39 -22.58
CA GLY A 20 0.11 -14.95 -23.50
C GLY A 20 -1.35 -14.64 -23.17
N ARG A 21 -1.64 -13.70 -22.27
CA ARG A 21 -3.00 -13.17 -22.07
C ARG A 21 -3.15 -11.83 -22.78
N VAL A 22 -4.20 -11.71 -23.59
CA VAL A 22 -4.64 -10.46 -24.21
C VAL A 22 -5.67 -9.85 -23.27
N PHE A 23 -5.36 -8.67 -22.74
CA PHE A 23 -6.33 -7.87 -22.01
C PHE A 23 -7.13 -7.04 -23.03
N SER A 24 -8.41 -7.37 -23.21
CA SER A 24 -9.41 -6.49 -23.84
C SER A 24 -10.12 -5.73 -22.72
N SER A 25 -10.34 -4.42 -22.71
CA SER A 25 -10.24 -3.36 -23.72
C SER A 25 -9.16 -2.35 -23.34
N GLU A 26 -8.56 -1.66 -24.32
CA GLU A 26 -7.71 -0.50 -24.03
C GLU A 26 -8.48 0.46 -23.10
N PRO A 27 -7.94 0.84 -21.93
CA PRO A 27 -8.53 1.94 -21.19
C PRO A 27 -8.49 3.13 -22.14
N VAL A 28 -9.63 3.78 -22.36
CA VAL A 28 -9.65 5.05 -23.09
C VAL A 28 -9.00 6.07 -22.14
N ILE A 29 -7.67 6.13 -22.14
CA ILE A 29 -6.89 7.16 -21.45
C ILE A 29 -7.22 8.48 -22.15
N LYS A 30 -8.28 9.13 -21.68
CA LYS A 30 -8.77 10.39 -22.25
C LYS A 30 -7.83 11.55 -21.94
N TYR A 31 -7.06 11.44 -20.86
CA TYR A 31 -6.18 12.48 -20.35
C TYR A 31 -4.88 11.87 -19.79
N GLN A 32 -3.76 12.57 -20.00
CA GLN A 32 -2.46 12.25 -19.41
C GLN A 32 -2.17 13.25 -18.29
N LEU A 33 -1.82 12.76 -17.09
CA LEU A 33 -1.37 13.61 -16.00
C LEU A 33 0.13 13.92 -16.20
N LYS A 34 0.46 15.22 -16.32
CA LYS A 34 1.85 15.70 -16.38
C LYS A 34 2.17 16.45 -15.10
N CYS A 35 3.25 16.08 -14.44
CA CYS A 35 3.59 16.57 -13.12
C CYS A 35 4.93 17.30 -13.11
N SER A 36 5.09 18.21 -12.15
CA SER A 36 6.36 18.84 -11.82
C SER A 36 6.41 19.03 -10.32
N VAL A 37 7.59 18.94 -9.72
CA VAL A 37 7.77 19.11 -8.27
C VAL A 37 8.68 20.30 -8.01
N GLY A 38 8.28 21.12 -7.05
CA GLY A 38 9.12 22.12 -6.42
C GLY A 38 9.29 21.76 -4.95
N PHE A 39 10.52 21.78 -4.46
CA PHE A 39 10.84 21.40 -3.09
C PHE A 39 11.68 22.51 -2.44
N LEU A 40 11.20 23.03 -1.31
CA LEU A 40 11.84 24.12 -0.57
C LEU A 40 11.93 23.74 0.92
N PRO A 41 13.03 23.11 1.36
CA PRO A 41 13.16 22.64 2.72
C PRO A 41 13.24 23.82 3.71
N HIS A 42 12.69 23.61 4.90
CA HIS A 42 12.81 24.57 6.01
C HIS A 42 14.29 24.92 6.23
N PRO A 43 14.67 26.20 6.44
CA PRO A 43 16.08 26.61 6.56
C PRO A 43 16.91 25.83 7.57
N LEU A 44 16.28 25.35 8.66
CA LEU A 44 16.93 24.54 9.70
C LEU A 44 16.99 23.04 9.37
N LYS A 45 16.20 22.56 8.41
CA LYS A 45 16.17 21.17 7.93
C LYS A 45 16.88 21.03 6.58
N LYS A 46 17.69 22.03 6.22
CA LYS A 46 18.47 22.02 4.99
C LYS A 46 19.62 21.01 5.06
N PRO A 47 20.03 20.45 3.92
CA PRO A 47 19.56 20.81 2.57
C PRO A 47 18.35 20.01 2.07
N TYR A 48 17.78 19.10 2.85
CA TYR A 48 16.88 18.06 2.31
C TYR A 48 15.43 18.07 2.82
N GLY A 49 15.09 18.76 3.91
CA GLY A 49 13.74 18.76 4.49
C GLY A 49 13.25 17.36 4.88
N GLU A 50 11.96 17.21 5.13
CA GLU A 50 11.38 15.94 5.58
C GLU A 50 10.33 15.41 4.59
N ASP A 51 9.55 16.29 3.94
CA ASP A 51 8.44 15.93 3.05
C ASP A 51 8.80 14.90 1.96
N ALA A 52 7.94 13.90 1.77
CA ALA A 52 7.98 12.92 0.69
C ALA A 52 6.94 13.25 -0.40
N TYR A 53 7.19 12.73 -1.60
CA TYR A 53 6.21 12.75 -2.69
C TYR A 53 6.43 11.57 -3.62
N PHE A 54 5.40 11.23 -4.39
CA PHE A 54 5.53 10.32 -5.53
C PHE A 54 4.73 10.81 -6.73
N ILE A 55 5.23 10.46 -7.90
CA ILE A 55 4.56 10.63 -9.18
C ILE A 55 4.67 9.30 -9.92
N CYS A 56 3.54 8.68 -10.24
CA CYS A 56 3.45 7.53 -11.12
C CYS A 56 2.72 7.93 -12.40
N GLU A 57 3.47 8.21 -13.46
CA GLU A 57 2.90 8.66 -14.75
C GLU A 57 2.07 7.57 -15.45
N GLU A 58 2.34 6.29 -15.16
CA GLU A 58 1.67 5.14 -15.76
C GLU A 58 0.24 4.96 -15.22
N SER A 59 0.05 5.09 -13.91
CA SER A 59 -1.27 5.01 -13.26
C SER A 59 -1.96 6.37 -13.11
N GLY A 60 -1.21 7.47 -13.26
CA GLY A 60 -1.70 8.82 -12.97
C GLY A 60 -1.84 9.13 -11.48
N ALA A 61 -1.26 8.30 -10.60
CA ALA A 61 -1.26 8.54 -9.16
C ALA A 61 -0.16 9.53 -8.75
N VAL A 62 -0.51 10.48 -7.90
CA VAL A 62 0.42 11.44 -7.30
C VAL A 62 0.11 11.62 -5.82
N GLY A 63 1.12 11.86 -5.02
CA GLY A 63 0.94 12.11 -3.59
C GLY A 63 2.07 12.94 -3.00
N VAL A 64 1.77 13.59 -1.89
CA VAL A 64 2.70 14.38 -1.08
C VAL A 64 2.44 14.01 0.39
N ALA A 65 3.50 13.82 1.15
CA ALA A 65 3.48 13.50 2.57
C ALA A 65 4.53 14.37 3.29
N ASP A 66 4.37 14.57 4.60
CA ASP A 66 5.39 15.17 5.45
C ASP A 66 6.28 14.05 6.00
N GLY A 67 7.61 14.20 5.98
CA GLY A 67 8.53 13.11 6.32
C GLY A 67 8.74 12.06 5.23
N SER A 68 9.53 11.03 5.54
CA SER A 68 9.55 9.81 4.74
C SER A 68 8.31 8.96 5.02
N SER A 69 7.85 8.20 4.03
CA SER A 69 6.57 7.50 4.12
C SER A 69 6.58 6.19 3.35
N THR A 70 6.06 5.14 3.96
CA THR A 70 5.60 3.95 3.23
C THR A 70 4.29 4.30 2.53
N VAL A 71 3.96 3.59 1.44
CA VAL A 71 2.71 3.88 0.71
C VAL A 71 2.05 2.60 0.22
N CYS A 72 0.75 2.47 0.49
CA CYS A 72 -0.08 1.43 -0.11
C CYS A 72 -1.28 2.10 -0.78
N ILE A 73 -1.41 1.93 -2.09
CA ILE A 73 -2.47 2.55 -2.91
C ILE A 73 -3.19 1.45 -3.67
N ALA A 74 -4.51 1.45 -3.63
CA ALA A 74 -5.35 0.59 -4.44
C ALA A 74 -6.30 1.41 -5.31
N ILE A 75 -6.40 1.04 -6.60
CA ILE A 75 -7.29 1.67 -7.58
C ILE A 75 -8.17 0.58 -8.18
N LEU A 76 -9.49 0.71 -8.02
CA LEU A 76 -10.46 -0.16 -8.69
C LEU A 76 -10.71 0.34 -10.11
N ASN A 77 -10.42 -0.50 -11.11
CA ASN A 77 -10.62 -0.25 -12.53
C ASN A 77 -11.39 -1.41 -13.17
N GLY A 78 -12.70 -1.24 -13.32
CA GLY A 78 -13.57 -2.33 -13.78
C GLY A 78 -13.64 -3.45 -12.75
N ASP A 79 -13.25 -4.66 -13.14
CA ASP A 79 -13.19 -5.87 -12.31
C ASP A 79 -11.78 -6.16 -11.77
N VAL A 80 -10.85 -5.22 -11.89
CA VAL A 80 -9.47 -5.36 -11.42
C VAL A 80 -9.16 -4.27 -10.40
N VAL A 81 -8.51 -4.67 -9.30
CA VAL A 81 -7.85 -3.74 -8.38
C VAL A 81 -6.35 -3.74 -8.68
N ASP A 82 -5.85 -2.59 -9.10
CA ASP A 82 -4.42 -2.31 -9.23
C ASP A 82 -3.90 -1.82 -7.88
N VAL A 83 -2.86 -2.47 -7.35
CA VAL A 83 -2.23 -2.09 -6.07
C VAL A 83 -0.76 -1.75 -6.29
N CYS A 84 -0.34 -0.62 -5.72
CA CYS A 84 1.05 -0.19 -5.62
C CYS A 84 1.42 -0.12 -4.12
N ASN A 85 2.38 -0.93 -3.69
CA ASN A 85 2.86 -0.95 -2.31
C ASN A 85 4.36 -0.68 -2.26
N LEU A 86 4.78 0.32 -1.47
CA LEU A 86 6.16 0.56 -1.09
C LEU A 86 6.29 0.56 0.43
N GLY A 87 7.05 -0.38 0.98
CA GLY A 87 7.33 -0.48 2.42
C GLY A 87 6.56 -1.59 3.13
N ASP A 88 6.30 -1.40 4.43
CA ASP A 88 5.64 -2.36 5.34
C ASP A 88 4.18 -1.99 5.70
N SER A 89 3.68 -0.85 5.18
CA SER A 89 2.25 -0.76 4.87
C SER A 89 1.87 -1.88 3.90
N GLY A 90 0.58 -2.20 3.83
CA GLY A 90 0.15 -3.31 3.01
C GLY A 90 -1.34 -3.42 2.81
N PHE A 91 -1.73 -4.47 2.10
CA PHE A 91 -3.11 -4.80 1.84
C PHE A 91 -3.41 -6.29 1.95
N MET A 92 -4.66 -6.58 2.24
CA MET A 92 -5.24 -7.91 2.26
C MET A 92 -6.52 -7.94 1.41
N LEU A 93 -6.62 -8.90 0.50
CA LEU A 93 -7.84 -9.17 -0.26
C LEU A 93 -8.50 -10.44 0.28
N VAL A 94 -9.74 -10.31 0.73
CA VAL A 94 -10.54 -11.39 1.33
C VAL A 94 -11.74 -11.70 0.45
N ARG A 95 -11.97 -12.99 0.19
CA ARG A 95 -13.12 -13.49 -0.58
C ARG A 95 -13.74 -14.66 0.15
N ASN A 96 -15.05 -14.59 0.40
CA ASN A 96 -15.79 -15.65 1.08
C ASN A 96 -15.19 -16.07 2.43
N GLY A 97 -14.60 -15.12 3.17
CA GLY A 97 -13.98 -15.36 4.47
C GLY A 97 -12.54 -15.88 4.42
N GLU A 98 -11.97 -16.08 3.23
CA GLU A 98 -10.62 -16.59 3.02
C GLU A 98 -9.69 -15.49 2.45
N ILE A 99 -8.41 -15.51 2.80
CA ILE A 99 -7.41 -14.60 2.25
C ILE A 99 -7.06 -15.05 0.82
N VAL A 100 -7.43 -14.24 -0.16
CA VAL A 100 -7.04 -14.42 -1.56
C VAL A 100 -5.62 -13.94 -1.78
N HIS A 101 -5.27 -12.81 -1.17
CA HIS A 101 -3.95 -12.21 -1.27
C HIS A 101 -3.62 -11.40 -0.02
N MET A 102 -2.34 -11.39 0.32
CA MET A 102 -1.74 -10.53 1.33
C MET A 102 -0.45 -9.98 0.76
N SER A 103 -0.25 -8.67 0.83
CA SER A 103 1.00 -8.04 0.40
C SER A 103 2.18 -8.59 1.19
N LYS A 104 3.36 -8.61 0.55
CA LYS A 104 4.62 -8.86 1.24
C LYS A 104 5.20 -7.52 1.68
N GLU A 105 5.67 -7.45 2.92
CA GLU A 105 6.41 -6.30 3.41
C GLU A 105 7.71 -6.13 2.63
N GLN A 106 8.02 -4.89 2.28
CA GLN A 106 9.28 -4.51 1.65
C GLN A 106 10.15 -3.79 2.67
N THR A 107 11.25 -4.44 3.06
CA THR A 107 12.14 -3.93 4.10
C THR A 107 13.60 -4.14 3.72
N HIS A 108 14.45 -3.20 4.13
CA HIS A 108 15.92 -3.35 4.07
C HIS A 108 16.43 -4.21 5.22
N GLY A 109 15.66 -4.26 6.32
CA GLY A 109 15.93 -5.05 7.52
C GLY A 109 14.76 -4.98 8.48
N PHE A 110 14.87 -5.65 9.64
CA PHE A 110 13.82 -5.66 10.64
C PHE A 110 13.45 -4.23 11.07
N ASN A 111 12.16 -3.88 10.95
CA ASN A 111 11.62 -2.55 11.28
C ASN A 111 12.35 -1.40 10.56
N TYR A 112 12.85 -1.66 9.35
CA TYR A 112 13.46 -0.68 8.45
C TYR A 112 12.84 -0.83 7.04
N PRO A 113 11.64 -0.27 6.83
CA PRO A 113 10.91 -0.43 5.57
C PRO A 113 11.54 0.36 4.43
N PHE A 114 11.15 -0.01 3.22
CA PHE A 114 11.32 0.84 2.05
C PHE A 114 10.42 2.06 2.18
N GLN A 115 10.91 3.25 1.80
CA GLN A 115 10.21 4.51 2.09
C GLN A 115 10.38 5.50 0.95
N LEU A 116 9.37 6.29 0.63
CA LEU A 116 9.56 7.49 -0.17
C LEU A 116 10.06 8.62 0.72
N GLY A 117 10.96 9.46 0.23
CA GLY A 117 11.45 10.62 0.97
C GLY A 117 12.73 11.17 0.36
N VAL A 118 13.10 12.40 0.73
CA VAL A 118 14.24 13.09 0.09
C VAL A 118 15.58 12.38 0.31
N GLU A 119 15.78 11.79 1.50
CA GLU A 119 16.98 11.02 1.83
C GLU A 119 16.81 9.51 1.64
N SER A 120 15.66 9.07 1.13
CA SER A 120 15.47 7.65 0.89
C SER A 120 16.28 7.21 -0.32
N MET A 121 16.83 5.99 -0.23
CA MET A 121 17.42 5.30 -1.37
C MET A 121 16.35 4.65 -2.26
N ASP A 122 15.12 4.54 -1.75
CA ASP A 122 14.00 3.94 -2.46
C ASP A 122 13.25 4.98 -3.30
N THR A 123 12.72 4.50 -4.41
CA THR A 123 11.99 5.29 -5.38
C THR A 123 10.65 4.62 -5.69
N PRO A 124 9.70 5.31 -6.35
CA PRO A 124 8.45 4.68 -6.77
C PRO A 124 8.63 3.44 -7.67
N ILE A 125 9.81 3.26 -8.30
CA ILE A 125 10.11 2.10 -9.14
C ILE A 125 10.34 0.83 -8.31
N ASP A 126 10.70 0.98 -7.04
CA ASP A 126 10.94 -0.14 -6.11
C ASP A 126 9.64 -0.71 -5.51
N ALA A 127 8.50 -0.08 -5.80
CA ALA A 127 7.20 -0.51 -5.31
C ALA A 127 6.74 -1.82 -5.98
N ASP A 128 6.09 -2.69 -5.20
CA ASP A 128 5.42 -3.86 -5.71
C ASP A 128 4.12 -3.43 -6.40
N LEU A 129 4.06 -3.65 -7.71
CA LEU A 129 2.86 -3.45 -8.52
C LEU A 129 2.15 -4.78 -8.74
N THR A 130 0.92 -4.90 -8.25
CA THR A 130 0.11 -6.12 -8.37
C THR A 130 -1.29 -5.82 -8.89
N GLN A 131 -1.89 -6.79 -9.56
CA GLN A 131 -3.25 -6.68 -10.10
C GLN A 131 -4.07 -7.87 -9.63
N HIS A 132 -5.28 -7.62 -9.14
CA HIS A 132 -6.15 -8.66 -8.60
C HIS A 132 -7.55 -8.53 -9.21
N THR A 133 -8.00 -9.58 -9.89
CA THR A 133 -9.39 -9.66 -10.34
C THR A 133 -10.30 -9.84 -9.13
N VAL A 134 -11.25 -8.92 -8.98
CA VAL A 134 -12.21 -8.89 -7.88
C VAL A 134 -13.60 -9.29 -8.33
N THR A 135 -14.39 -9.76 -7.38
CA THR A 135 -15.80 -10.10 -7.56
C THR A 135 -16.64 -9.41 -6.50
N GLU A 136 -17.95 -9.27 -6.76
CA GLU A 136 -18.89 -8.74 -5.78
C GLU A 136 -18.78 -9.49 -4.44
N GLY A 137 -18.75 -8.73 -3.35
CA GLY A 137 -18.60 -9.24 -1.99
C GLY A 137 -17.16 -9.38 -1.51
N ASP A 138 -16.15 -9.23 -2.38
CA ASP A 138 -14.75 -9.17 -1.95
C ASP A 138 -14.53 -7.99 -0.99
N ILE A 139 -13.66 -8.18 -0.01
CA ILE A 139 -13.25 -7.15 0.95
C ILE A 139 -11.77 -6.86 0.74
N LEU A 140 -11.46 -5.58 0.57
CA LEU A 140 -10.10 -5.08 0.46
C LEU A 140 -9.76 -4.30 1.73
N VAL A 141 -8.72 -4.73 2.42
CA VAL A 141 -8.15 -4.03 3.58
C VAL A 141 -6.83 -3.41 3.16
N LEU A 142 -6.62 -2.12 3.38
CA LEU A 142 -5.32 -1.46 3.33
C LEU A 142 -5.02 -0.97 4.73
N ALA A 143 -3.80 -1.19 5.23
CA ALA A 143 -3.42 -0.75 6.56
C ALA A 143 -1.92 -0.47 6.67
N THR A 144 -1.55 0.31 7.68
CA THR A 144 -0.16 0.49 8.10
C THR A 144 0.32 -0.74 8.88
N ASP A 145 1.64 -0.83 9.08
CA ASP A 145 2.27 -1.81 9.96
C ASP A 145 1.68 -1.78 11.37
N GLY A 146 1.25 -0.63 11.89
CA GLY A 146 0.54 -0.52 13.17
C GLY A 146 -0.65 -1.50 13.34
N VAL A 147 -1.28 -1.94 12.24
CA VAL A 147 -2.27 -3.04 12.26
C VAL A 147 -1.58 -4.40 12.18
N PHE A 148 -0.75 -4.62 11.15
CA PHE A 148 -0.19 -5.95 10.84
C PHE A 148 0.87 -6.44 11.83
N ASP A 149 1.52 -5.53 12.55
CA ASP A 149 2.46 -5.84 13.63
C ASP A 149 1.75 -6.27 14.93
N ASN A 150 0.47 -5.93 15.07
CA ASN A 150 -0.30 -6.13 16.29
C ASN A 150 -1.40 -7.19 16.17
N LEU A 151 -1.90 -7.47 14.97
CA LEU A 151 -2.97 -8.44 14.73
C LEU A 151 -2.52 -9.59 13.83
N PHE A 152 -2.87 -10.81 14.23
CA PHE A 152 -2.75 -11.97 13.35
C PHE A 152 -3.86 -11.97 12.29
N GLN A 153 -3.57 -12.61 11.16
CA GLN A 153 -4.50 -12.72 10.02
C GLN A 153 -5.85 -13.29 10.44
N GLU A 154 -5.86 -14.26 11.35
CA GLU A 154 -7.06 -14.90 11.87
C GLU A 154 -7.96 -13.91 12.62
N GLN A 155 -7.38 -12.99 13.39
CA GLN A 155 -8.14 -11.96 14.12
C GLN A 155 -8.77 -10.95 13.15
N ILE A 156 -8.03 -10.58 12.09
CA ILE A 156 -8.55 -9.70 11.05
C ILE A 156 -9.70 -10.41 10.31
N LEU A 157 -9.52 -11.67 9.92
CA LEU A 157 -10.56 -12.46 9.25
C LEU A 157 -11.82 -12.62 10.11
N GLU A 158 -11.67 -12.93 11.40
CA GLU A 158 -12.79 -13.07 12.32
C GLU A 158 -13.61 -11.78 12.39
N LEU A 159 -12.94 -10.62 12.51
CA LEU A 159 -13.60 -9.31 12.49
C LEU A 159 -14.34 -9.08 11.16
N LEU A 160 -13.71 -9.38 10.02
CA LEU A 160 -14.32 -9.18 8.70
C LEU A 160 -15.47 -10.14 8.38
N GLN A 161 -15.43 -11.38 8.88
CA GLN A 161 -16.48 -12.37 8.65
C GLN A 161 -17.79 -12.02 9.38
N ASN A 162 -17.67 -11.38 10.54
CA ASN A 162 -18.82 -10.85 11.29
C ASN A 162 -19.47 -9.63 10.61
N ALA A 163 -18.83 -9.07 9.57
CA ALA A 163 -19.31 -7.89 8.86
C ALA A 163 -20.57 -8.06 8.00
N LYS A 164 -21.21 -9.23 8.00
CA LYS A 164 -22.55 -9.38 7.42
C LYS A 164 -23.61 -8.67 8.28
N GLU A 165 -23.35 -8.56 9.58
CA GLU A 165 -24.20 -7.82 10.53
C GLU A 165 -23.78 -6.35 10.64
N ASP A 166 -22.54 -6.03 10.24
CA ASP A 166 -21.97 -4.69 10.35
C ASP A 166 -22.05 -3.88 9.04
N ASP A 167 -22.11 -2.55 9.18
CA ASP A 167 -21.87 -1.64 8.08
C ASP A 167 -20.38 -1.58 7.75
N ILE A 168 -20.03 -1.66 6.46
CA ILE A 168 -18.65 -1.59 5.94
C ILE A 168 -17.90 -0.35 6.47
N SER A 169 -18.63 0.75 6.67
CA SER A 169 -18.11 2.01 7.21
C SER A 169 -17.51 1.88 8.60
N THR A 170 -17.93 0.87 9.37
CA THR A 170 -17.48 0.64 10.75
C THR A 170 -16.27 -0.29 10.86
N LEU A 171 -15.97 -1.07 9.81
CA LEU A 171 -14.92 -2.09 9.89
C LEU A 171 -13.51 -1.50 9.98
N GLY A 172 -13.25 -0.41 9.26
CA GLY A 172 -11.96 0.31 9.35
C GLY A 172 -11.65 0.78 10.77
N PRO A 173 -12.53 1.60 11.38
CA PRO A 173 -12.37 2.02 12.77
C PRO A 173 -12.23 0.85 13.76
N ARG A 174 -13.07 -0.19 13.64
CA ARG A 174 -13.00 -1.35 14.55
C ARG A 174 -11.71 -2.15 14.41
N LEU A 175 -11.19 -2.27 13.19
CA LEU A 175 -9.91 -2.93 12.95
C LEU A 175 -8.76 -2.12 13.59
N ALA A 176 -8.80 -0.79 13.47
CA ALA A 176 -7.83 0.09 14.12
C ALA A 176 -7.93 0.03 15.65
N ASP A 177 -9.15 0.04 16.21
CA ASP A 177 -9.38 -0.08 17.66
C ASP A 177 -8.84 -1.41 18.20
N LEU A 178 -9.15 -2.52 17.52
CA LEU A 178 -8.63 -3.84 17.90
C LEU A 178 -7.09 -3.87 17.84
N ALA A 179 -6.48 -3.31 16.79
CA ALA A 179 -5.03 -3.22 16.70
C ALA A 179 -4.44 -2.38 17.83
N SER A 180 -5.08 -1.27 18.19
CA SER A 180 -4.66 -0.38 19.29
C SER A 180 -4.72 -1.07 20.65
N ASP A 181 -5.80 -1.80 20.92
CA ASP A 181 -5.95 -2.58 22.15
C ASP A 181 -4.80 -3.60 22.27
N MET A 182 -4.54 -4.36 21.20
CA MET A 182 -3.46 -5.35 21.17
C MET A 182 -2.05 -4.72 21.21
N ALA A 183 -1.87 -3.55 20.60
CA ALA A 183 -0.64 -2.77 20.66
C ALA A 183 -0.29 -2.37 22.10
N SER A 184 -1.30 -2.03 22.89
CA SER A 184 -1.15 -1.59 24.28
C SER A 184 -1.01 -2.74 25.29
N ASP A 185 -1.40 -3.95 24.92
CA ASP A 185 -1.29 -5.13 25.79
C ASP A 185 0.16 -5.60 25.90
N ARG A 186 0.72 -5.49 27.11
CA ARG A 186 2.10 -5.86 27.44
C ARG A 186 2.33 -7.37 27.56
N THR A 187 1.25 -8.15 27.66
CA THR A 187 1.29 -9.61 27.75
C THR A 187 1.07 -10.28 26.40
N TRP A 188 0.61 -9.51 25.42
CA TRP A 188 0.40 -9.98 24.06
C TRP A 188 1.69 -10.44 23.40
N THR A 189 1.63 -11.57 22.69
CA THR A 189 2.73 -12.02 21.83
C THR A 189 2.36 -11.68 20.40
N SER A 190 2.63 -10.43 20.01
CA SER A 190 2.20 -9.89 18.72
C SER A 190 2.99 -10.47 17.54
N PRO A 191 2.46 -10.36 16.31
CA PRO A 191 3.22 -10.64 15.09
C PRO A 191 4.60 -9.98 15.08
N TYR A 192 4.69 -8.70 15.49
CA TYR A 192 5.95 -7.99 15.62
C TYR A 192 6.89 -8.64 16.65
N ALA A 193 6.38 -9.00 17.83
CA ALA A 193 7.19 -9.62 18.86
C ALA A 193 7.79 -10.95 18.39
N LEU A 194 7.00 -11.77 17.69
CA LEU A 194 7.46 -13.01 17.08
C LEU A 194 8.50 -12.76 15.97
N LYS A 195 8.25 -11.76 15.12
CA LYS A 195 9.19 -11.38 14.05
C LYS A 195 10.51 -10.88 14.64
N CYS A 196 10.49 -10.01 15.65
CA CYS A 196 11.65 -9.52 16.40
C CYS A 196 12.49 -10.66 16.96
N HIS A 197 11.82 -11.62 17.62
CA HIS A 197 12.50 -12.79 18.16
C HIS A 197 13.12 -13.66 17.06
N SER A 198 12.39 -13.94 15.99
CA SER A 198 12.88 -14.80 14.90
C SER A 198 14.03 -14.17 14.10
N MET A 199 14.00 -12.86 13.87
CA MET A 199 14.97 -12.17 13.03
C MET A 199 16.20 -11.69 13.79
N LEU A 200 16.04 -11.25 15.04
CA LEU A 200 17.12 -10.64 15.84
C LEU A 200 17.55 -11.49 17.04
N GLY A 201 16.79 -12.53 17.39
CA GLY A 201 17.01 -13.30 18.63
C GLY A 201 16.66 -12.53 19.90
N ILE A 202 16.03 -11.36 19.78
CA ILE A 202 15.69 -10.48 20.89
C ILE A 202 14.26 -10.77 21.35
N ALA A 203 14.08 -11.03 22.65
CA ALA A 203 12.75 -11.14 23.21
C ALA A 203 12.10 -9.76 23.28
N HIS A 204 10.97 -9.60 22.59
CA HIS A 204 10.06 -8.46 22.74
C HIS A 204 8.80 -8.96 23.45
N SER A 205 8.30 -8.21 24.43
CA SER A 205 7.08 -8.55 25.16
C SER A 205 6.01 -7.50 24.88
N GLY A 206 4.79 -7.94 24.57
CA GLY A 206 3.67 -7.06 24.27
C GLY A 206 3.56 -6.68 22.79
N GLY A 207 2.52 -5.92 22.49
CA GLY A 207 2.32 -5.27 21.19
C GLY A 207 3.32 -4.14 20.90
N LYS A 208 3.29 -3.64 19.67
CA LYS A 208 4.08 -2.50 19.18
C LYS A 208 3.18 -1.27 19.16
N MET A 209 3.43 -0.32 20.07
CA MET A 209 2.76 0.98 20.05
C MET A 209 3.24 1.79 18.83
N ASP A 210 2.32 2.10 17.92
CA ASP A 210 2.60 2.82 16.67
C ASP A 210 1.37 3.63 16.23
N ASP A 211 1.52 4.42 15.17
CA ASP A 211 0.39 5.02 14.48
C ASP A 211 -0.40 3.93 13.71
N ILE A 212 -1.71 3.88 13.94
CA ILE A 212 -2.57 2.82 13.41
C ILE A 212 -3.55 3.42 12.41
N THR A 213 -3.48 2.96 11.17
CA THR A 213 -4.44 3.32 10.13
C THR A 213 -4.96 2.07 9.43
N ALA A 214 -6.28 2.00 9.27
CA ALA A 214 -6.97 0.93 8.55
C ALA A 214 -8.05 1.49 7.63
N VAL A 215 -8.04 1.05 6.37
CA VAL A 215 -9.04 1.33 5.36
C VAL A 215 -9.65 0.00 4.93
N VAL A 216 -10.97 -0.13 5.02
CA VAL A 216 -11.68 -1.35 4.63
C VAL A 216 -12.75 -0.98 3.61
N GLY A 217 -12.67 -1.60 2.43
CA GLY A 217 -13.61 -1.43 1.33
C GLY A 217 -14.25 -2.76 0.96
N ARG A 218 -15.52 -2.72 0.51
CA ARG A 218 -16.23 -3.86 -0.06
C ARG A 218 -16.50 -3.61 -1.53
N ILE A 219 -16.23 -4.60 -2.37
CA ILE A 219 -16.57 -4.58 -3.78
C ILE A 219 -18.07 -4.85 -3.91
N CYS A 220 -18.81 -3.87 -4.44
CA CYS A 220 -20.25 -3.94 -4.64
C CYS A 220 -20.56 -3.83 -6.13
N ALA A 221 -21.59 -4.55 -6.60
CA ALA A 221 -22.16 -4.29 -7.91
C ALA A 221 -22.78 -2.87 -7.96
N ILE A 222 -22.82 -2.28 -9.16
CA ILE A 222 -23.42 -0.97 -9.43
C ILE A 222 -24.94 -1.11 -9.59
#